data_AF-A0A2V9QJC8-F1
#
_entry.id   AF-A0A2V9QJC8-F1
#
_cell.length_a   1.000
_cell.length_b   1.000
_cell.length_c   1.000
_cell.angle_alpha   90.00
_cell.angle_beta   90.00
_cell.angle_gamma   90.00
#
_symmetry.space_group_name_H-M   'P 1'
#
loop_
_entity.id
_entity.type
_entity.pdbx_description
1 polymer ?
#
loop_
_entity_poly.entity_id
_entity_poly.type
_entity_poly.pdbx_seq_one_letter_code
_entity_poly.pdbx_strand_id
1 'polypeptide(L)'
;MNYRKLFIMAVGLNVVLAAGAYLFWRSSRPSPGSASAVEHPPMEGFTVNTPPEGSAPPLTPVELSPERMQSIGVRVGRVEYKTINSEIRATGTVDVDERRIAYVQTRYPGWVKDVVVNATYQFVKKGEPLFTIYSPELVASQHEYLLAKTNAQRVGQSSVQDVSSGADTLLRSARERLMQWNMSEADISKLEANGKPITDFTFASPVSGYVTDRTVLPNAYVQPEMRLYTIADLSSVWVNAQVFQEDAGKLNPSDPAKVTVDAYPNRIFHARVEQVLPQIDPTTRTLRVRLTMPNPNLLLKPGMFVNVRLSAPLGRQLFVPASAVLQGGNRQVVFVARGRGSFEPREVQLGTRTDDGFVVLKGLQADDPVATSANFLIDSESQLQAAAGAYTPPPPGAGTEMGASAQQVSAELATNPSPPRKGKNEIQVKLASADGKSLAGAKVTVRFHMPSMPAMGMADMNATAQLSDAGNGTYTGELDLGSGGTWQVTISAEQGGKLTLTKHQNLIATGGM
;
A
#
# COMPACT_ATOMS: atom_id res chain seq x y z
N MET A 1 -14.39 53.95 -31.73
CA MET A 1 -13.85 53.58 -30.40
C MET A 1 -12.73 52.56 -30.63
N ASN A 2 -11.46 52.89 -30.33
CA ASN A 2 -10.31 52.08 -30.75
C ASN A 2 -10.20 50.76 -29.96
N TYR A 3 -10.09 49.64 -30.69
CA TYR A 3 -9.96 48.26 -30.16
C TYR A 3 -8.85 48.12 -29.09
N ARG A 4 -7.76 48.88 -29.25
CA ARG A 4 -6.64 48.94 -28.30
C ARG A 4 -7.05 49.46 -26.91
N LYS A 5 -8.01 50.39 -26.82
CA LYS A 5 -8.53 50.87 -25.54
C LYS A 5 -9.43 49.84 -24.85
N LEU A 6 -10.21 49.09 -25.64
CA LEU A 6 -11.05 47.99 -25.13
C LEU A 6 -10.21 46.82 -24.59
N PHE A 7 -9.13 46.46 -25.29
CA PHE A 7 -8.21 45.42 -24.84
C PHE A 7 -7.50 45.80 -23.53
N ILE A 8 -7.03 47.04 -23.41
CA ILE A 8 -6.38 47.53 -22.18
C ILE A 8 -7.38 47.57 -21.01
N MET A 9 -8.63 47.96 -21.25
CA MET A 9 -9.69 47.87 -20.23
C MET A 9 -9.96 46.43 -19.79
N ALA A 10 -10.06 45.49 -20.73
CA ALA A 10 -10.33 44.08 -20.43
C ALA A 10 -9.18 43.43 -19.64
N VAL A 11 -7.93 43.75 -19.96
CA VAL A 11 -6.76 43.29 -19.20
C VAL A 11 -6.75 43.93 -17.79
N GLY A 12 -7.03 45.23 -17.69
CA GLY A 12 -7.14 45.91 -16.39
C GLY A 12 -8.20 45.30 -15.48
N LEU A 13 -9.38 44.97 -16.03
CA LEU A 13 -10.46 44.34 -15.29
C LEU A 13 -10.08 42.94 -14.78
N ASN A 14 -9.41 42.13 -15.61
CA ASN A 14 -8.94 40.80 -15.19
C ASN A 14 -7.87 40.87 -14.09
N VAL A 15 -6.97 41.86 -14.14
CA VAL A 15 -5.96 42.07 -13.09
C VAL A 15 -6.62 42.49 -11.78
N VAL A 16 -7.64 43.35 -11.83
CA VAL A 16 -8.40 43.76 -10.62
C VAL A 16 -9.19 42.58 -10.04
N LEU A 17 -9.80 41.75 -10.89
CA LEU A 17 -10.52 40.55 -10.45
C LEU A 17 -9.55 39.51 -9.84
N ALA A 18 -8.39 39.30 -10.44
CA ALA A 18 -7.36 38.42 -9.90
C ALA A 18 -6.79 38.93 -8.57
N ALA A 19 -6.56 40.25 -8.44
CA ALA A 19 -6.14 40.87 -7.18
C ALA A 19 -7.22 40.77 -6.09
N GLY A 20 -8.50 40.95 -6.46
CA GLY A 20 -9.63 40.76 -5.56
C GLY A 20 -9.76 39.32 -5.08
N ALA A 21 -9.63 38.34 -5.97
CA ALA A 21 -9.64 36.93 -5.63
C ALA A 21 -8.45 36.53 -4.73
N TYR A 22 -7.27 37.09 -4.97
CA TYR A 22 -6.08 36.87 -4.14
C TYR A 22 -6.22 37.49 -2.75
N LEU A 23 -6.75 38.70 -2.64
CA LEU A 23 -7.02 39.36 -1.36
C LEU A 23 -8.13 38.64 -0.58
N PHE A 24 -9.18 38.17 -1.25
CA PHE A 24 -10.23 37.37 -0.65
C PHE A 24 -9.66 36.05 -0.12
N TRP A 25 -8.93 35.31 -0.94
CA TRP A 25 -8.25 34.06 -0.54
C TRP A 25 -7.26 34.26 0.62
N ARG A 26 -6.56 35.40 0.66
CA ARG A 26 -5.69 35.77 1.79
C ARG A 26 -6.48 36.09 3.05
N SER A 27 -7.63 36.76 2.93
CA SER A 27 -8.50 37.10 4.06
C SER A 27 -9.31 35.92 4.60
N SER A 28 -9.55 34.89 3.78
CA SER A 28 -10.30 33.68 4.12
C SER A 28 -9.44 32.54 4.65
N ARG A 29 -8.13 32.73 4.80
CA ARG A 29 -7.27 31.79 5.53
C ARG A 29 -7.51 31.98 7.03
N PRO A 30 -7.85 30.93 7.78
CA PRO A 30 -7.76 30.98 9.23
C PRO A 30 -6.29 31.26 9.59
N SER A 31 -6.02 32.33 10.33
CA SER A 31 -4.71 32.50 10.97
C SER A 31 -4.44 31.29 11.86
N PRO A 32 -3.23 30.71 11.84
CA PRO A 32 -2.83 29.83 12.92
C PRO A 32 -2.88 30.67 14.20
N GLY A 33 -3.78 30.31 15.11
CA GLY A 33 -3.90 30.96 16.40
C GLY A 33 -2.54 30.90 17.10
N SER A 34 -1.90 32.05 17.20
CA SER A 34 -1.01 32.37 18.30
C SER A 34 -1.82 32.21 19.58
N ALA A 35 -1.59 31.10 20.28
CA ALA A 35 -2.07 30.91 21.64
C ALA A 35 -1.36 31.93 22.53
N SER A 36 -1.99 33.09 22.72
CA SER A 36 -1.67 33.96 23.85
C SER A 36 -2.00 33.20 25.12
N ALA A 37 -0.97 33.07 25.96
CA ALA A 37 -1.08 32.57 27.32
C ALA A 37 -2.16 33.38 28.07
N VAL A 38 -3.18 32.68 28.55
CA VAL A 38 -4.02 33.20 29.63
C VAL A 38 -3.26 32.90 30.91
N GLU A 39 -2.68 33.93 31.51
CA GLU A 39 -2.16 33.89 32.87
C GLU A 39 -3.32 33.54 33.82
N HIS A 40 -3.15 32.45 34.57
CA HIS A 40 -3.87 32.18 35.80
C HIS A 40 -2.86 32.29 36.96
N PRO A 41 -3.27 32.90 38.09
CA PRO A 41 -2.38 33.14 39.23
C PRO A 41 -1.87 31.82 39.82
N PRO A 42 -0.72 31.84 40.54
CA PRO A 42 -0.07 30.62 40.99
C PRO A 42 -0.90 29.95 42.08
N MET A 43 -1.46 28.77 41.76
CA MET A 43 -1.88 27.81 42.78
C MET A 43 -0.66 26.97 43.14
N GLU A 44 -0.07 27.28 44.28
CA GLU A 44 0.94 26.44 44.91
C GLU A 44 0.39 25.03 45.16
N GLY A 45 1.18 24.04 44.76
CA GLY A 45 1.23 22.74 45.42
C GLY A 45 0.13 21.73 45.06
N PHE A 46 0.16 21.16 43.86
CA PHE A 46 -0.18 19.75 43.64
C PHE A 46 0.63 19.20 42.47
N THR A 47 1.84 18.71 42.75
CA THR A 47 2.54 17.80 41.84
C THR A 47 1.72 16.52 41.80
N VAL A 48 0.96 16.31 40.72
CA VAL A 48 0.45 14.99 40.38
C VAL A 48 1.67 14.17 39.98
N ASN A 49 2.22 13.44 40.95
CA ASN A 49 3.05 12.27 40.67
C ASN A 49 2.16 11.31 39.88
N THR A 50 2.25 11.39 38.56
CA THR A 50 1.88 10.27 37.70
C THR A 50 2.80 9.14 38.12
N PRO A 51 2.29 7.99 38.60
CA PRO A 51 3.14 6.83 38.80
C PRO A 51 3.81 6.53 37.46
N PRO A 52 5.12 6.25 37.40
CA PRO A 52 5.72 5.76 36.17
C PRO A 52 4.89 4.56 35.71
N GLU A 53 4.52 4.54 34.42
CA GLU A 53 4.04 3.31 33.79
C GLU A 53 4.96 2.18 34.24
N GLY A 54 4.38 1.15 34.86
CA GLY A 54 5.12 0.03 35.41
C GLY A 54 6.02 -0.54 34.33
N SER A 55 7.31 -0.20 34.39
CA SER A 55 8.32 -0.83 33.58
C SER A 55 8.35 -2.27 34.03
N ALA A 56 8.00 -3.20 33.13
CA ALA A 56 8.15 -4.62 33.42
C ALA A 56 9.56 -4.86 33.97
N PRO A 57 9.70 -5.62 35.07
CA PRO A 57 10.96 -5.74 35.82
C PRO A 57 12.11 -6.09 34.87
N PRO A 58 13.34 -5.59 35.13
CA PRO A 58 14.49 -5.92 34.31
C PRO A 58 14.70 -7.43 34.32
N LEU A 59 14.78 -8.05 33.15
CA LEU A 59 15.06 -9.47 33.03
C LEU A 59 16.48 -9.75 33.51
N THR A 60 16.65 -10.71 34.42
CA THR A 60 17.96 -11.10 34.94
C THR A 60 18.47 -12.36 34.24
N PRO A 61 19.80 -12.54 34.11
CA PRO A 61 20.37 -13.80 33.65
C PRO A 61 19.87 -14.97 34.49
N VAL A 62 19.54 -16.08 33.84
CA VAL A 62 19.00 -17.29 34.48
C VAL A 62 20.04 -18.38 34.44
N GLU A 63 20.29 -19.04 35.58
CA GLU A 63 21.09 -20.27 35.63
C GLU A 63 20.18 -21.49 35.80
N LEU A 64 20.28 -22.44 34.86
CA LEU A 64 19.55 -23.71 34.87
C LEU A 64 20.53 -24.89 35.01
N SER A 65 20.19 -25.87 35.85
CA SER A 65 20.97 -27.11 35.91
C SER A 65 20.85 -27.92 34.60
N PRO A 66 21.85 -28.72 34.22
CA PRO A 66 21.80 -29.56 33.02
C PRO A 66 20.58 -30.50 32.98
N GLU A 67 20.21 -31.06 34.13
CA GLU A 67 19.03 -31.93 34.27
C GLU A 67 17.73 -31.17 33.97
N ARG A 68 17.60 -29.93 34.48
CA ARG A 68 16.44 -29.07 34.23
C ARG A 68 16.37 -28.62 32.77
N MET A 69 17.50 -28.29 32.16
CA MET A 69 17.57 -27.98 30.72
C MET A 69 17.11 -29.16 29.86
N GLN A 70 17.51 -30.38 30.23
CA GLN A 70 17.09 -31.59 29.52
C GLN A 70 15.61 -31.89 29.74
N SER A 71 15.09 -31.73 30.96
CA SER A 71 13.68 -32.01 31.27
C SER A 71 12.70 -31.07 30.57
N ILE A 72 13.08 -29.80 30.37
CA ILE A 72 12.26 -28.83 29.63
C ILE A 72 12.56 -28.79 28.12
N GLY A 73 13.49 -29.62 27.65
CA GLY A 73 13.82 -29.76 26.23
C GLY A 73 14.44 -28.51 25.60
N VAL A 74 15.35 -27.82 26.31
CA VAL A 74 16.05 -26.65 25.77
C VAL A 74 16.91 -27.05 24.57
N ARG A 75 16.75 -26.33 23.46
CA ARG A 75 17.57 -26.41 22.26
C ARG A 75 18.20 -25.06 21.99
N VAL A 76 19.45 -25.07 21.57
CA VAL A 76 20.20 -23.86 21.25
C VAL A 76 20.46 -23.83 19.76
N GLY A 77 20.02 -22.76 19.10
CA GLY A 77 20.37 -22.43 17.73
C GLY A 77 21.52 -21.42 17.70
N ARG A 78 21.97 -21.08 16.49
CA ARG A 78 22.96 -20.03 16.29
C ARG A 78 22.38 -18.91 15.47
N VAL A 79 22.79 -17.69 15.78
CA VAL A 79 22.56 -16.54 14.92
C VAL A 79 23.56 -16.62 13.77
N GLU A 80 23.07 -16.61 12.53
CA GLU A 80 23.93 -16.78 11.36
C GLU A 80 23.64 -15.71 10.31
N TYR A 81 24.59 -15.48 9.41
CA TYR A 81 24.32 -14.66 8.24
C TYR A 81 23.62 -15.49 7.17
N LYS A 82 22.40 -15.10 6.81
CA LYS A 82 21.62 -15.73 5.74
C LYS A 82 21.37 -14.72 4.63
N THR A 83 21.35 -15.19 3.38
CA THR A 83 20.87 -14.38 2.27
C THR A 83 19.36 -14.30 2.34
N ILE A 84 18.82 -13.10 2.55
CA ILE A 84 17.40 -12.85 2.75
C ILE A 84 16.78 -12.32 1.46
N ASN A 85 15.66 -12.91 1.07
CA ASN A 85 14.80 -12.41 0.01
C ASN A 85 13.48 -11.97 0.64
N SER A 86 13.07 -10.73 0.39
CA SER A 86 11.74 -10.25 0.76
C SER A 86 10.78 -10.59 -0.37
N GLU A 87 9.72 -11.34 -0.07
CA GLU A 87 8.62 -11.55 -1.02
C GLU A 87 7.63 -10.40 -0.89
N ILE A 88 7.37 -9.68 -1.97
CA ILE A 88 6.35 -8.64 -2.07
C ILE A 88 5.23 -9.17 -2.96
N ARG A 89 4.00 -9.12 -2.46
CA ARG A 89 2.81 -9.57 -3.19
C ARG A 89 2.05 -8.35 -3.68
N ALA A 90 1.78 -8.34 -4.97
CA ALA A 90 1.10 -7.24 -5.64
C ALA A 90 0.07 -7.78 -6.63
N THR A 91 -0.96 -7.00 -6.88
CA THR A 91 -1.85 -7.19 -8.02
C THR A 91 -1.34 -6.36 -9.20
N GLY A 92 -1.73 -6.72 -10.41
CA GLY A 92 -1.36 -5.98 -11.60
C GLY A 92 -2.29 -6.20 -12.77
N THR A 93 -2.01 -5.50 -13.86
CA THR A 93 -2.73 -5.61 -15.13
C THR A 93 -1.76 -5.94 -16.25
N VAL A 94 -2.21 -6.77 -17.19
CA VAL A 94 -1.53 -6.97 -18.47
C VAL A 94 -1.85 -5.81 -19.39
N ASP A 95 -0.84 -5.15 -19.94
CA ASP A 95 -0.96 -4.04 -20.88
C ASP A 95 -0.16 -4.32 -22.15
N VAL A 96 -0.49 -3.58 -23.21
CA VAL A 96 0.27 -3.62 -24.46
C VAL A 96 1.65 -3.00 -24.23
N ASP A 97 2.70 -3.59 -24.81
CA ASP A 97 4.00 -2.94 -24.88
C ASP A 97 3.91 -1.74 -25.83
N GLU A 98 3.90 -0.53 -25.29
CA GLU A 98 3.75 0.71 -26.07
C GLU A 98 4.87 0.88 -27.11
N ARG A 99 6.04 0.26 -26.90
CA ARG A 99 7.16 0.28 -27.85
C ARG A 99 6.87 -0.56 -29.11
N ARG A 100 5.86 -1.43 -29.05
CA ARG A 100 5.45 -2.34 -30.13
C ARG A 100 4.09 -1.97 -30.73
N ILE A 101 3.70 -0.70 -30.60
CA ILE A 101 2.51 -0.14 -31.22
C ILE A 101 2.92 0.63 -32.48
N ALA A 102 2.22 0.37 -33.58
CA ALA A 102 2.31 1.17 -34.79
C ALA A 102 0.97 1.86 -35.08
N TYR A 103 1.06 3.12 -35.45
CA TYR A 103 -0.09 3.91 -35.90
C TYR A 103 -0.08 4.00 -37.42
N VAL A 104 -1.26 3.82 -38.03
CA VAL A 104 -1.44 3.98 -39.47
C VAL A 104 -2.18 5.27 -39.72
N GLN A 105 -1.53 6.17 -40.45
CA GLN A 105 -2.03 7.49 -40.85
C GLN A 105 -1.67 7.72 -42.32
N THR A 106 -2.42 8.58 -42.99
CA THR A 106 -2.12 9.01 -44.35
C THR A 106 -1.22 10.25 -44.31
N ARG A 107 -0.43 10.49 -45.37
CA ARG A 107 0.32 11.75 -45.51
C ARG A 107 -0.43 12.84 -46.26
N TYR A 108 -1.52 12.46 -46.91
CA TYR A 108 -2.33 13.28 -47.78
C TYR A 108 -3.81 13.03 -47.49
N PRO A 109 -4.66 14.04 -47.66
CA PRO A 109 -6.08 13.86 -47.55
C PRO A 109 -6.62 12.99 -48.69
N GLY A 110 -7.72 12.28 -48.45
CA GLY A 110 -8.37 11.48 -49.47
C GLY A 110 -9.61 10.73 -49.01
N TRP A 111 -10.25 10.05 -49.95
CA TRP A 111 -11.44 9.24 -49.76
C TRP A 111 -11.06 7.77 -49.68
N VAL A 112 -11.40 7.14 -48.56
CA VAL A 112 -11.25 5.69 -48.39
C VAL A 112 -12.24 4.99 -49.31
N LYS A 113 -11.77 4.00 -50.07
CA LYS A 113 -12.60 3.20 -50.95
C LYS A 113 -12.92 1.86 -50.31
N ASP A 114 -11.98 0.93 -50.35
CA ASP A 114 -12.13 -0.42 -49.81
C ASP A 114 -11.41 -0.53 -48.47
N VAL A 115 -12.04 -1.20 -47.51
CA VAL A 115 -11.45 -1.51 -46.20
C VAL A 115 -11.34 -3.03 -46.10
N VAL A 116 -10.13 -3.54 -46.32
CA VAL A 116 -9.83 -4.98 -46.29
C VAL A 116 -9.86 -5.50 -44.86
N VAL A 117 -9.26 -4.75 -43.92
CA VAL A 117 -9.19 -5.10 -42.51
C VAL A 117 -10.28 -4.35 -41.76
N ASN A 118 -11.44 -5.00 -41.60
CA ASN A 118 -12.67 -4.34 -41.17
C ASN A 118 -13.06 -4.60 -39.70
N ALA A 119 -12.27 -5.37 -38.94
CA ALA A 119 -12.54 -5.70 -37.54
C ALA A 119 -11.36 -5.37 -36.62
N THR A 120 -11.67 -4.95 -35.39
CA THR A 120 -10.67 -4.93 -34.31
C THR A 120 -10.32 -6.35 -33.88
N TYR A 121 -9.12 -6.52 -33.35
CA TYR A 121 -8.48 -7.79 -33.01
C TYR A 121 -8.27 -8.76 -34.17
N GLN A 122 -8.37 -8.29 -35.41
CA GLN A 122 -7.87 -9.03 -36.57
C GLN A 122 -6.34 -8.97 -36.60
N PHE A 123 -5.71 -10.13 -36.83
CA PHE A 123 -4.26 -10.22 -37.03
C PHE A 123 -3.91 -9.82 -38.46
N VAL A 124 -2.87 -9.02 -38.62
CA VAL A 124 -2.33 -8.58 -39.90
C VAL A 124 -0.82 -8.79 -39.94
N LYS A 125 -0.29 -9.13 -41.11
CA LYS A 125 1.15 -9.23 -41.35
C LYS A 125 1.70 -7.91 -41.89
N LYS A 126 2.98 -7.63 -41.65
CA LYS A 126 3.69 -6.54 -42.31
C LYS A 126 3.55 -6.68 -43.83
N GLY A 127 3.13 -5.61 -44.50
CA GLY A 127 2.87 -5.57 -45.94
C GLY A 127 1.47 -6.03 -46.35
N GLU A 128 0.64 -6.51 -45.43
CA GLU A 128 -0.74 -6.91 -45.73
C GLU A 128 -1.63 -5.67 -46.03
N PRO A 129 -2.45 -5.68 -47.08
CA PRO A 129 -3.37 -4.59 -47.41
C PRO A 129 -4.37 -4.30 -46.27
N LEU A 130 -4.46 -3.04 -45.86
CA LEU A 130 -5.42 -2.58 -44.85
C LEU A 130 -6.64 -1.92 -45.49
N PHE A 131 -6.40 -0.95 -46.38
CA PHE A 131 -7.44 -0.20 -47.09
C PHE A 131 -6.90 0.42 -48.38
N THR A 132 -7.79 0.87 -49.26
CA THR A 132 -7.47 1.68 -50.44
C THR A 132 -7.95 3.11 -50.26
N ILE A 133 -7.20 4.07 -50.80
CA ILE A 133 -7.54 5.49 -50.75
C ILE A 133 -7.36 6.15 -52.10
N TYR A 134 -8.30 7.04 -52.43
CA TYR A 134 -8.21 7.97 -53.55
C TYR A 134 -7.89 9.37 -53.02
N SER A 135 -6.78 9.95 -53.51
CA SER A 135 -6.37 11.32 -53.16
C SER A 135 -6.25 12.19 -54.40
N PRO A 136 -7.10 13.22 -54.57
CA PRO A 136 -7.00 14.16 -55.68
C PRO A 136 -5.64 14.85 -55.75
N GLU A 137 -5.06 15.24 -54.60
CA GLU A 137 -3.77 15.94 -54.52
C GLU A 137 -2.60 15.05 -54.97
N LEU A 138 -2.63 13.77 -54.58
CA LEU A 138 -1.63 12.82 -55.04
C LEU A 138 -1.77 12.55 -56.53
N VAL A 139 -2.99 12.44 -57.05
CA VAL A 139 -3.24 12.28 -58.50
C VAL A 139 -2.75 13.52 -59.27
N ALA A 140 -2.98 14.73 -58.78
CA ALA A 140 -2.45 15.95 -59.39
C ALA A 140 -0.91 15.96 -59.42
N SER A 141 -0.27 15.59 -58.30
CA SER A 141 1.20 15.49 -58.21
C SER A 141 1.78 14.47 -59.19
N GLN A 142 1.09 13.35 -59.43
CA GLN A 142 1.48 12.35 -60.43
C GLN A 142 1.39 12.88 -61.86
N HIS A 143 0.34 13.66 -62.18
CA HIS A 143 0.24 14.30 -63.50
C HIS A 143 1.39 15.29 -63.74
N GLU A 144 1.74 16.09 -62.73
CA GLU A 144 2.87 17.02 -62.82
C GLU A 144 4.19 16.28 -63.05
N TYR A 145 4.41 15.16 -62.37
CA TYR A 145 5.58 14.31 -62.60
C TYR A 145 5.63 13.75 -64.02
N LEU A 146 4.51 13.21 -64.54
CA LEU A 146 4.43 12.70 -65.91
C LEU A 146 4.65 13.79 -66.96
N LEU A 147 4.14 15.00 -66.72
CA LEU A 147 4.38 16.17 -67.56
C LEU A 147 5.86 16.57 -67.55
N ALA A 148 6.48 16.63 -66.37
CA ALA A 148 7.91 16.92 -66.23
C ALA A 148 8.77 15.87 -66.93
N LYS A 149 8.41 14.58 -66.84
CA LYS A 149 9.08 13.47 -67.53
C LYS A 149 8.98 13.63 -69.06
N THR A 150 7.78 13.91 -69.56
CA THR A 150 7.55 14.15 -71.00
C THR A 150 8.31 15.37 -71.50
N ASN A 151 8.40 16.43 -70.69
CA ASN A 151 9.17 17.62 -71.01
C ASN A 151 10.68 17.30 -71.09
N ALA A 152 11.23 16.65 -70.06
CA ALA A 152 12.65 16.24 -70.02
C ALA A 152 13.03 15.34 -71.21
N GLN A 153 12.16 14.41 -71.62
CA GLN A 153 12.39 13.58 -72.81
C GLN A 153 12.45 14.40 -74.11
N ARG A 154 11.64 15.46 -74.21
CA ARG A 154 11.54 16.28 -75.43
C ARG A 154 12.68 17.29 -75.53
N VAL A 155 13.06 17.92 -74.42
CA VAL A 155 14.04 19.02 -74.42
C VAL A 155 15.41 18.61 -73.90
N GLY A 156 15.56 17.39 -73.37
CA GLY A 156 16.84 16.85 -72.91
C GLY A 156 17.86 16.63 -74.04
N GLN A 157 17.42 16.65 -75.31
CA GLN A 157 18.30 16.64 -76.49
C GLN A 157 18.60 18.06 -77.02
N SER A 158 18.14 19.11 -76.33
CA SER A 158 18.42 20.50 -76.72
C SER A 158 19.91 20.80 -76.60
N SER A 159 20.47 21.53 -77.58
CA SER A 159 21.85 22.03 -77.54
C SER A 159 22.06 23.17 -76.54
N VAL A 160 20.97 23.72 -75.98
CA VAL A 160 21.01 24.78 -74.98
C VAL A 160 21.08 24.17 -73.58
N GLN A 161 22.25 24.27 -72.94
CA GLN A 161 22.54 23.65 -71.65
C GLN A 161 21.48 23.98 -70.59
N ASP A 162 21.13 25.25 -70.42
CA ASP A 162 20.16 25.71 -69.41
C ASP A 162 18.77 25.08 -69.58
N VAL A 163 18.37 24.79 -70.83
CA VAL A 163 17.08 24.16 -71.14
C VAL A 163 17.07 22.69 -70.72
N SER A 164 18.15 21.96 -71.04
CA SER A 164 18.29 20.55 -70.64
C SER A 164 18.37 20.39 -69.12
N SER A 165 19.23 21.16 -68.44
CA SER A 165 19.41 21.09 -66.99
C SER A 165 18.18 21.56 -66.20
N GLY A 166 17.45 22.54 -66.73
CA GLY A 166 16.19 23.01 -66.15
C GLY A 166 15.11 21.92 -66.16
N ALA A 167 15.00 21.18 -67.27
CA ALA A 167 14.05 20.09 -67.40
C ALA A 167 14.39 18.90 -66.48
N ASP A 168 15.66 18.54 -66.37
CA ASP A 168 16.13 17.51 -65.43
C ASP A 168 15.87 17.90 -63.97
N THR A 169 16.10 19.16 -63.62
CA THR A 169 15.83 19.69 -62.27
C THR A 169 14.35 19.67 -61.94
N LEU A 170 13.47 19.99 -62.89
CA LEU A 170 12.02 19.92 -62.71
C LEU A 170 11.56 18.47 -62.51
N LEU A 171 12.04 17.54 -63.34
CA LEU A 171 11.73 16.11 -63.20
C LEU A 171 12.17 15.57 -61.84
N ARG A 172 13.38 15.90 -61.42
CA ARG A 172 13.91 15.50 -60.11
C ARG A 172 13.09 16.07 -58.96
N SER A 173 12.76 17.37 -59.01
CA SER A 173 11.90 18.02 -58.00
C SER A 173 10.51 17.38 -57.92
N ALA A 174 9.91 17.05 -59.06
CA ALA A 174 8.62 16.37 -59.12
C ALA A 174 8.69 14.95 -58.53
N ARG A 175 9.77 14.21 -58.80
CA ARG A 175 10.02 12.88 -58.19
C ARG A 175 10.19 12.98 -56.68
N GLU A 176 11.00 13.93 -56.21
CA GLU A 176 11.23 14.19 -54.79
C GLU A 176 9.91 14.52 -54.08
N ARG A 177 9.01 15.28 -54.71
CA ARG A 177 7.67 15.54 -54.15
C ARG A 177 6.83 14.27 -54.01
N LEU A 178 6.81 13.38 -55.00
CA LEU A 178 6.12 12.08 -54.88
C LEU A 178 6.68 11.23 -53.74
N MET A 179 8.00 11.24 -53.54
CA MET A 179 8.65 10.57 -52.41
C MET A 179 8.27 11.21 -51.06
N GLN A 180 8.13 12.54 -51.00
CA GLN A 180 7.65 13.25 -49.79
C GLN A 180 6.19 12.89 -49.46
N TRP A 181 5.37 12.61 -50.48
CA TRP A 181 4.05 12.00 -50.30
C TRP A 181 4.08 10.53 -49.88
N ASN A 182 5.27 9.96 -49.66
CA ASN A 182 5.50 8.58 -49.24
C ASN A 182 5.05 7.54 -50.28
N MET A 183 5.06 7.93 -51.56
CA MET A 183 4.88 7.01 -52.68
C MET A 183 6.15 6.15 -52.83
N SER A 184 6.01 4.83 -52.84
CA SER A 184 7.15 3.92 -52.92
C SER A 184 7.85 4.03 -54.28
N GLU A 185 9.16 3.71 -54.34
CA GLU A 185 9.87 3.65 -55.63
C GLU A 185 9.22 2.66 -56.61
N ALA A 186 8.65 1.57 -56.08
CA ALA A 186 7.91 0.61 -56.89
C ALA A 186 6.65 1.23 -57.50
N ASP A 187 5.92 2.07 -56.77
CA ASP A 187 4.72 2.74 -57.29
C ASP A 187 5.08 3.87 -58.26
N ILE A 188 6.18 4.60 -58.01
CA ILE A 188 6.70 5.58 -58.97
C ILE A 188 7.12 4.86 -60.26
N SER A 189 7.78 3.70 -60.17
CA SER A 189 8.16 2.90 -61.34
C SER A 189 6.93 2.41 -62.12
N LYS A 190 5.84 2.02 -61.44
CA LYS A 190 4.57 1.66 -62.08
C LYS A 190 3.92 2.86 -62.79
N LEU A 191 3.89 4.02 -62.13
CA LEU A 191 3.43 5.28 -62.71
C LEU A 191 4.21 5.60 -64.00
N GLU A 192 5.52 5.46 -63.94
CA GLU A 192 6.44 5.68 -65.06
C GLU A 192 6.24 4.73 -66.24
N ALA A 193 6.02 3.44 -65.96
CA ALA A 193 5.83 2.42 -66.98
C ALA A 193 4.45 2.53 -67.65
N ASN A 194 3.42 2.83 -66.85
CA ASN A 194 2.03 2.91 -67.35
C ASN A 194 1.72 4.26 -68.00
N GLY A 195 2.50 5.31 -67.69
CA GLY A 195 2.27 6.67 -68.16
C GLY A 195 0.93 7.26 -67.68
N LYS A 196 0.34 6.69 -66.63
CA LYS A 196 -0.98 7.08 -66.10
C LYS A 196 -0.94 7.15 -64.56
N PRO A 197 -1.56 8.16 -63.94
CA PRO A 197 -1.69 8.25 -62.49
C PRO A 197 -2.37 7.01 -61.90
N ILE A 198 -1.85 6.56 -60.76
CA ILE A 198 -2.48 5.57 -59.89
C ILE A 198 -3.56 6.31 -59.09
N THR A 199 -4.82 5.88 -59.21
CA THR A 199 -5.95 6.51 -58.51
C THR A 199 -6.19 5.86 -57.16
N ASP A 200 -5.95 4.55 -57.04
CA ASP A 200 -6.36 3.75 -55.90
C ASP A 200 -5.10 3.21 -55.22
N PHE A 201 -4.66 3.90 -54.16
CA PHE A 201 -3.47 3.53 -53.42
C PHE A 201 -3.82 2.57 -52.29
N THR A 202 -3.23 1.39 -52.33
CA THR A 202 -3.32 0.42 -51.24
C THR A 202 -2.37 0.79 -50.11
N PHE A 203 -2.92 1.07 -48.93
CA PHE A 203 -2.14 1.22 -47.71
C PHE A 203 -1.98 -0.14 -47.04
N ALA A 204 -0.73 -0.55 -46.85
CA ALA A 204 -0.37 -1.81 -46.21
C ALA A 204 0.04 -1.62 -44.75
N SER A 205 -0.03 -2.69 -43.96
CA SER A 205 0.40 -2.67 -42.57
C SER A 205 1.93 -2.47 -42.46
N PRO A 206 2.41 -1.50 -41.65
CA PRO A 206 3.84 -1.29 -41.45
C PRO A 206 4.49 -2.37 -40.57
N VAL A 207 3.69 -3.09 -39.76
CA VAL A 207 4.13 -4.10 -38.80
C VAL A 207 3.22 -5.33 -38.83
N SER A 208 3.67 -6.44 -38.24
CA SER A 208 2.79 -7.58 -37.97
C SER A 208 2.20 -7.45 -36.58
N GLY A 209 0.91 -7.67 -36.41
CA GLY A 209 0.24 -7.53 -35.10
C GLY A 209 -1.27 -7.57 -35.17
N TYR A 210 -1.92 -7.21 -34.07
CA TYR A 210 -3.38 -7.17 -33.93
C TYR A 210 -3.87 -5.72 -34.04
N VAL A 211 -4.95 -5.52 -34.79
CA VAL A 211 -5.62 -4.20 -34.86
C VAL A 211 -6.33 -3.92 -33.54
N THR A 212 -5.76 -3.11 -32.66
CA THR A 212 -6.38 -2.78 -31.36
C THR A 212 -7.41 -1.67 -31.46
N ASP A 213 -7.30 -0.81 -32.47
CA ASP A 213 -8.21 0.29 -32.72
C ASP A 213 -8.34 0.56 -34.22
N ARG A 214 -9.55 0.86 -34.68
CA ARG A 214 -9.87 1.13 -36.09
C ARG A 214 -10.91 2.23 -36.18
N THR A 215 -10.55 3.33 -36.83
CA THR A 215 -11.46 4.46 -37.08
C THR A 215 -11.82 4.61 -38.56
N VAL A 216 -11.04 3.98 -39.46
CA VAL A 216 -11.28 4.06 -40.90
C VAL A 216 -12.57 3.36 -41.29
N LEU A 217 -13.39 4.00 -42.13
CA LEU A 217 -14.63 3.43 -42.67
C LEU A 217 -14.64 3.56 -44.20
N PRO A 218 -15.33 2.65 -44.92
CA PRO A 218 -15.55 2.81 -46.35
C PRO A 218 -16.22 4.16 -46.66
N ASN A 219 -15.81 4.80 -47.75
CA ASN A 219 -16.27 6.12 -48.21
C ASN A 219 -16.00 7.28 -47.24
N ALA A 220 -15.24 7.08 -46.17
CA ALA A 220 -14.86 8.16 -45.28
C ALA A 220 -13.80 9.06 -45.93
N TYR A 221 -13.94 10.37 -45.73
CA TYR A 221 -12.87 11.31 -46.00
C TYR A 221 -11.89 11.31 -44.82
N VAL A 222 -10.60 11.18 -45.11
CA VAL A 222 -9.53 11.11 -44.09
C VAL A 222 -8.50 12.20 -44.32
N GLN A 223 -7.90 12.65 -43.23
CA GLN A 223 -6.84 13.67 -43.21
C GLN A 223 -5.61 13.13 -42.45
N PRO A 224 -4.40 13.72 -42.65
CA PRO A 224 -3.16 13.18 -42.09
C PRO A 224 -3.12 13.05 -40.56
N GLU A 225 -3.84 13.91 -39.83
CA GLU A 225 -3.95 13.87 -38.38
C GLU A 225 -4.77 12.67 -37.86
N MET A 226 -5.59 12.06 -38.71
CA MET A 226 -6.50 11.00 -38.32
C MET A 226 -5.77 9.66 -38.19
N ARG A 227 -5.76 9.10 -36.97
CA ARG A 227 -5.28 7.73 -36.71
C ARG A 227 -6.28 6.71 -37.23
N LEU A 228 -5.96 6.06 -38.35
CA LEU A 228 -6.86 5.13 -39.04
C LEU A 228 -6.85 3.73 -38.44
N TYR A 229 -5.66 3.25 -38.07
CA TYR A 229 -5.47 2.02 -37.32
C TYR A 229 -4.46 2.19 -36.20
N THR A 230 -4.62 1.36 -35.18
CA THR A 230 -3.56 1.01 -34.23
C THR A 230 -3.31 -0.47 -34.30
N ILE A 231 -2.06 -0.82 -34.49
CA ILE A 231 -1.63 -2.20 -34.62
C ILE A 231 -0.63 -2.46 -33.51
N ALA A 232 -0.95 -3.41 -32.65
CA ALA A 232 -0.09 -3.81 -31.54
C ALA A 232 0.45 -5.21 -31.78
N ASP A 233 1.77 -5.37 -31.67
CA ASP A 233 2.38 -6.69 -31.61
C ASP A 233 2.30 -7.21 -30.17
N LEU A 234 1.44 -8.21 -29.97
CA LEU A 234 1.15 -8.83 -28.67
C LEU A 234 2.08 -10.01 -28.32
N SER A 235 3.12 -10.26 -29.11
CA SER A 235 4.13 -11.31 -28.82
C SER A 235 4.93 -11.06 -27.55
N SER A 236 4.96 -9.81 -27.08
CA SER A 236 5.47 -9.38 -25.79
C SER A 236 4.47 -8.43 -25.17
N VAL A 237 4.22 -8.58 -23.88
CA VAL A 237 3.27 -7.73 -23.13
C VAL A 237 3.96 -7.16 -21.89
N TRP A 238 3.41 -6.06 -21.40
CA TRP A 238 3.77 -5.55 -20.10
C TRP A 238 2.83 -6.08 -19.04
N VAL A 239 3.38 -6.34 -17.85
CA VAL A 239 2.61 -6.49 -16.63
C VAL A 239 2.98 -5.35 -15.71
N ASN A 240 2.00 -4.52 -15.36
CA ASN A 240 2.18 -3.42 -14.45
C ASN A 240 1.65 -3.83 -13.07
N ALA A 241 2.57 -4.20 -12.17
CA ALA A 241 2.26 -4.56 -10.79
C ALA A 241 2.15 -3.29 -9.93
N GLN A 242 1.13 -3.22 -9.08
CA GLN A 242 0.91 -2.12 -8.15
C GLN A 242 1.54 -2.46 -6.80
N VAL A 243 2.62 -1.78 -6.45
CA VAL A 243 3.39 -2.03 -5.22
C VAL A 243 3.25 -0.83 -4.29
N PHE A 244 2.98 -1.06 -3.01
CA PHE A 244 2.88 0.03 -2.03
C PHE A 244 4.21 0.78 -1.88
N GLN A 245 4.12 2.08 -1.59
CA GLN A 245 5.28 2.97 -1.47
C GLN A 245 6.36 2.47 -0.49
N GLU A 246 5.97 1.78 0.58
CA GLU A 246 6.88 1.27 1.62
C GLU A 246 7.75 0.10 1.14
N ASP A 247 7.28 -0.63 0.14
CA ASP A 247 7.98 -1.78 -0.44
C ASP A 247 8.76 -1.42 -1.71
N ALA A 248 8.38 -0.34 -2.39
CA ALA A 248 8.98 0.05 -3.66
C ALA A 248 10.49 0.33 -3.55
N GLY A 249 10.96 0.85 -2.40
CA GLY A 249 12.39 1.08 -2.15
C GLY A 249 13.24 -0.18 -2.03
N LYS A 250 12.62 -1.36 -1.92
CA LYS A 250 13.32 -2.66 -1.83
C LYS A 250 13.56 -3.27 -3.22
N LEU A 251 12.85 -2.80 -4.25
CA LEU A 251 12.85 -3.38 -5.58
C LEU A 251 13.85 -2.69 -6.49
N ASN A 252 14.59 -3.49 -7.24
CA ASN A 252 15.55 -3.04 -8.23
C ASN A 252 15.23 -3.63 -9.62
N PRO A 253 15.69 -2.99 -10.71
CA PRO A 253 15.67 -3.62 -12.02
C PRO A 253 16.38 -4.98 -12.00
N SER A 254 15.85 -5.92 -12.78
CA SER A 254 16.27 -7.34 -12.89
C SER A 254 15.83 -8.27 -11.75
N ASP A 255 15.18 -7.75 -10.70
CA ASP A 255 14.64 -8.57 -9.62
C ASP A 255 13.66 -9.62 -10.16
N PRO A 256 13.73 -10.87 -9.67
CA PRO A 256 12.87 -11.94 -10.15
C PRO A 256 11.41 -11.73 -9.74
N ALA A 257 10.51 -12.04 -10.65
CA ALA A 257 9.07 -11.98 -10.45
C ALA A 257 8.39 -13.27 -10.92
N LYS A 258 7.34 -13.67 -10.23
CA LYS A 258 6.43 -14.74 -10.64
C LYS A 258 5.04 -14.14 -10.83
N VAL A 259 4.48 -14.31 -12.02
CA VAL A 259 3.14 -13.84 -12.38
C VAL A 259 2.23 -15.05 -12.53
N THR A 260 1.04 -14.98 -11.93
CA THR A 260 -0.02 -15.99 -12.03
C THR A 260 -1.32 -15.31 -12.42
N VAL A 261 -2.13 -16.00 -13.23
CA VAL A 261 -3.38 -15.47 -13.78
C VAL A 261 -4.48 -16.48 -13.51
N ASP A 262 -5.65 -16.01 -13.09
CA ASP A 262 -6.76 -16.90 -12.70
C ASP A 262 -7.30 -17.72 -13.88
N ALA A 263 -7.16 -17.21 -15.11
CA ALA A 263 -7.48 -17.93 -16.33
C ALA A 263 -6.59 -19.19 -16.55
N TYR A 264 -5.42 -19.23 -15.91
CA TYR A 264 -4.44 -20.32 -16.02
C TYR A 264 -3.81 -20.65 -14.66
N PRO A 265 -4.57 -21.19 -13.69
CA PRO A 265 -4.15 -21.29 -12.30
C PRO A 265 -2.91 -22.18 -12.08
N ASN A 266 -2.69 -23.16 -12.95
CA ASN A 266 -1.55 -24.08 -12.88
C ASN A 266 -0.33 -23.60 -13.67
N ARG A 267 -0.33 -22.36 -14.18
CA ARG A 267 0.79 -21.78 -14.94
C ARG A 267 1.41 -20.62 -14.17
N ILE A 268 2.73 -20.69 -14.02
CA ILE A 268 3.55 -19.61 -13.47
C ILE A 268 4.33 -19.00 -14.63
N PHE A 269 4.15 -17.71 -14.84
CA PHE A 269 4.91 -16.92 -15.81
C PHE A 269 6.10 -16.30 -15.07
N HIS A 270 7.30 -16.71 -15.45
CA HIS A 270 8.52 -16.15 -14.90
C HIS A 270 8.86 -14.84 -15.61
N ALA A 271 9.16 -13.80 -14.83
CA ALA A 271 9.52 -12.49 -15.33
C ALA A 271 10.61 -11.87 -14.48
N ARG A 272 11.06 -10.69 -14.91
CA ARG A 272 11.95 -9.82 -14.14
C ARG A 272 11.41 -8.40 -14.16
N VAL A 273 11.71 -7.66 -13.10
CA VAL A 273 11.49 -6.21 -13.04
C VAL A 273 12.27 -5.57 -14.18
N GLU A 274 11.57 -4.97 -15.12
CA GLU A 274 12.19 -4.12 -16.13
C GLU A 274 12.50 -2.76 -15.49
N GLN A 275 11.50 -2.19 -14.81
CA GLN A 275 11.61 -0.86 -14.24
C GLN A 275 10.58 -0.64 -13.12
N VAL A 276 10.99 0.04 -12.06
CA VAL A 276 10.09 0.69 -11.10
C VAL A 276 9.78 2.09 -11.62
N LEU A 277 8.53 2.36 -12.00
CA LEU A 277 8.17 3.65 -12.59
C LEU A 277 8.24 4.77 -11.54
N PRO A 278 8.70 5.98 -11.89
CA PRO A 278 8.96 7.07 -10.94
C PRO A 278 7.69 7.79 -10.46
N GLN A 279 6.50 7.29 -10.80
CA GLN A 279 5.23 7.92 -10.51
C GLN A 279 4.45 7.11 -9.47
N ILE A 280 4.05 7.77 -8.39
CA ILE A 280 3.12 7.25 -7.40
C ILE A 280 1.69 7.64 -7.81
N ASP A 281 0.77 6.69 -7.75
CA ASP A 281 -0.65 6.98 -7.80
C ASP A 281 -1.09 7.54 -6.42
N PRO A 282 -1.53 8.81 -6.34
CA PRO A 282 -1.89 9.43 -5.06
C PRO A 282 -3.15 8.82 -4.42
N THR A 283 -4.00 8.16 -5.21
CA THR A 283 -5.25 7.54 -4.76
C THR A 283 -4.97 6.22 -4.06
N THR A 284 -4.17 5.37 -4.68
CA THR A 284 -3.85 4.03 -4.17
C THR A 284 -2.56 4.00 -3.34
N ARG A 285 -1.74 5.06 -3.40
CA ARG A 285 -0.39 5.14 -2.82
C ARG A 285 0.52 3.99 -3.27
N THR A 286 0.37 3.59 -4.53
CA THR A 286 1.17 2.55 -5.15
C THR A 286 2.07 3.12 -6.24
N LEU A 287 3.22 2.47 -6.45
CA LEU A 287 4.05 2.62 -7.63
C LEU A 287 3.76 1.48 -8.60
N ARG A 288 3.89 1.79 -9.88
CA ARG A 288 3.80 0.79 -10.95
C ARG A 288 5.18 0.18 -11.20
N VAL A 289 5.30 -1.12 -10.95
CA VAL A 289 6.48 -1.92 -11.29
C VAL A 289 6.19 -2.65 -12.58
N ARG A 290 6.94 -2.30 -13.63
CA ARG A 290 6.78 -2.84 -14.97
C ARG A 290 7.62 -4.10 -15.15
N LEU A 291 6.97 -5.14 -15.65
CA LEU A 291 7.56 -6.41 -16.05
C LEU A 291 7.35 -6.58 -17.55
N THR A 292 8.39 -6.86 -18.32
CA THR A 292 8.24 -7.29 -19.72
C THR A 292 8.17 -8.81 -19.76
N MET A 293 7.14 -9.36 -20.42
CA MET A 293 6.93 -10.80 -20.52
C MET A 293 6.72 -11.27 -21.96
N PRO A 294 7.43 -12.32 -22.41
CA PRO A 294 7.11 -12.98 -23.67
C PRO A 294 5.72 -13.61 -23.58
N ASN A 295 4.95 -13.54 -24.65
CA ASN A 295 3.56 -13.97 -24.70
C ASN A 295 3.30 -15.00 -25.80
N PRO A 296 3.93 -16.19 -25.73
CA PRO A 296 3.69 -17.24 -26.70
C PRO A 296 2.23 -17.67 -26.67
N ASN A 297 1.64 -17.88 -27.85
CA ASN A 297 0.24 -18.27 -28.03
C ASN A 297 -0.80 -17.29 -27.46
N LEU A 298 -0.41 -16.05 -27.14
CA LEU A 298 -1.31 -14.98 -26.68
C LEU A 298 -2.15 -15.38 -25.45
N LEU A 299 -1.49 -16.08 -24.53
CA LEU A 299 -2.10 -16.49 -23.27
C LEU A 299 -2.44 -15.26 -22.43
N LEU A 300 -1.51 -14.32 -22.33
CA LEU A 300 -1.67 -13.08 -21.59
C LEU A 300 -2.31 -12.04 -22.51
N LYS A 301 -3.59 -11.76 -22.27
CA LYS A 301 -4.34 -10.78 -23.06
C LYS A 301 -4.32 -9.43 -22.33
N PRO A 302 -4.10 -8.31 -23.03
CA PRO A 302 -4.25 -6.98 -22.44
C PRO A 302 -5.59 -6.83 -21.71
N GLY A 303 -5.57 -6.17 -20.56
CA GLY A 303 -6.71 -6.02 -19.65
C GLY A 303 -6.89 -7.14 -18.63
N MET A 304 -6.14 -8.25 -18.71
CA MET A 304 -6.19 -9.30 -17.68
C MET A 304 -5.62 -8.80 -16.34
N PHE A 305 -6.31 -9.14 -15.25
CA PHE A 305 -5.76 -9.01 -13.90
C PHE A 305 -4.79 -10.16 -13.60
N VAL A 306 -3.73 -9.84 -12.89
CA VAL A 306 -2.70 -10.83 -12.52
C VAL A 306 -2.27 -10.65 -11.08
N ASN A 307 -1.83 -11.75 -10.49
CA ASN A 307 -1.16 -11.78 -9.19
C ASN A 307 0.35 -11.85 -9.43
N VAL A 308 1.11 -10.98 -8.78
CA VAL A 308 2.56 -10.85 -8.94
C VAL A 308 3.23 -11.08 -7.60
N ARG A 309 4.19 -12.00 -7.57
CA ARG A 309 5.13 -12.16 -6.45
C ARG A 309 6.49 -11.68 -6.89
N LEU A 310 6.91 -10.55 -6.33
CA LEU A 310 8.21 -9.94 -6.55
C LEU A 310 9.16 -10.42 -5.46
N SER A 311 10.38 -10.78 -5.84
CA SER A 311 11.41 -11.21 -4.90
C SER A 311 12.51 -10.16 -4.86
N ALA A 312 12.53 -9.37 -3.78
CA ALA A 312 13.55 -8.35 -3.54
C ALA A 312 14.72 -8.97 -2.76
N PRO A 313 15.92 -9.10 -3.35
CA PRO A 313 17.08 -9.61 -2.63
C PRO A 313 17.59 -8.54 -1.64
N LEU A 314 17.42 -8.79 -0.34
CA LEU A 314 17.92 -7.90 0.73
C LEU A 314 19.39 -8.17 1.08
N GLY A 315 20.03 -9.13 0.40
CA GLY A 315 21.43 -9.49 0.58
C GLY A 315 21.68 -10.34 1.82
N ARG A 316 22.95 -10.40 2.22
CA ARG A 316 23.40 -11.17 3.38
C ARG A 316 23.12 -10.37 4.66
N GLN A 317 22.22 -10.86 5.50
CA GLN A 317 21.83 -10.20 6.74
C GLN A 317 21.95 -11.15 7.94
N LEU A 318 22.13 -10.57 9.13
CA LEU A 318 22.16 -11.34 10.37
C LEU A 318 20.75 -11.86 10.66
N PHE A 319 20.62 -13.16 10.88
CA PHE A 319 19.34 -13.85 10.94
C PHE A 319 19.20 -14.63 12.25
N VAL A 320 18.02 -14.57 12.84
CA VAL A 320 17.65 -15.33 14.03
C VAL A 320 16.37 -16.14 13.75
N PRO A 321 16.34 -17.45 14.08
CA PRO A 321 15.13 -18.27 13.92
C PRO A 321 13.93 -17.67 14.65
N ALA A 322 12.73 -17.78 14.08
CA ALA A 322 11.52 -17.26 14.70
C ALA A 322 11.29 -17.84 16.11
N SER A 323 11.66 -19.10 16.31
CA SER A 323 11.50 -19.80 17.59
C SER A 323 12.41 -19.28 18.70
N ALA A 324 13.46 -18.51 18.38
CA ALA A 324 14.36 -17.93 19.36
C ALA A 324 13.89 -16.56 19.89
N VAL A 325 12.92 -15.94 19.24
CA VAL A 325 12.43 -14.60 19.56
C VAL A 325 11.17 -14.70 20.42
N LEU A 326 11.18 -14.00 21.56
CA LEU A 326 9.99 -13.70 22.33
C LEU A 326 9.54 -12.27 22.07
N GLN A 327 8.28 -12.11 21.67
CA GLN A 327 7.64 -10.80 21.47
C GLN A 327 6.58 -10.64 22.54
N GLY A 328 6.87 -9.81 23.56
CA GLY A 328 5.98 -9.53 24.68
C GLY A 328 5.67 -8.04 24.73
N GLY A 329 4.44 -7.66 24.35
CA GLY A 329 4.04 -6.25 24.24
C GLY A 329 4.98 -5.47 23.32
N ASN A 330 5.71 -4.51 23.87
CA ASN A 330 6.66 -3.67 23.14
C ASN A 330 8.11 -4.19 23.17
N ARG A 331 8.40 -5.29 23.89
CA ARG A 331 9.76 -5.84 24.00
C ARG A 331 9.96 -7.04 23.08
N GLN A 332 11.12 -7.06 22.42
CA GLN A 332 11.60 -8.18 21.63
C GLN A 332 12.86 -8.70 22.32
N VAL A 333 12.80 -9.92 22.85
CA VAL A 333 13.87 -10.49 23.68
C VAL A 333 14.30 -11.83 23.11
N VAL A 334 15.61 -12.06 23.15
CA VAL A 334 16.25 -13.33 22.81
C VAL A 334 17.15 -13.74 23.98
N PHE A 335 17.12 -15.01 24.36
CA PHE A 335 17.98 -15.55 25.42
C PHE A 335 19.27 -16.11 24.83
N VAL A 336 20.41 -15.47 25.15
CA VAL A 336 21.74 -15.88 24.70
C VAL A 336 22.36 -16.83 25.72
N ALA A 337 22.75 -18.02 25.28
CA ALA A 337 23.35 -19.04 26.13
C ALA A 337 24.84 -18.73 26.40
N ARG A 338 25.22 -18.46 27.64
CA ARG A 338 26.62 -18.20 28.01
C ARG A 338 27.41 -19.47 28.36
N GLY A 339 26.78 -20.64 28.20
CA GLY A 339 27.33 -21.93 28.61
C GLY A 339 27.03 -22.24 30.08
N ARG A 340 27.27 -23.50 30.48
CA ARG A 340 26.99 -24.00 31.85
C ARG A 340 25.54 -23.78 32.32
N GLY A 341 24.60 -23.71 31.39
CA GLY A 341 23.17 -23.48 31.68
C GLY A 341 22.78 -22.05 32.01
N SER A 342 23.69 -21.07 31.81
CA SER A 342 23.39 -19.65 31.95
C SER A 342 22.76 -19.08 30.67
N PHE A 343 21.62 -18.39 30.80
CA PHE A 343 20.89 -17.72 29.74
C PHE A 343 20.73 -16.23 30.07
N GLU A 344 21.30 -15.38 29.22
CA GLU A 344 21.24 -13.93 29.35
C GLU A 344 20.09 -13.39 28.48
N PRO A 345 19.06 -12.74 29.07
CA PRO A 345 18.05 -12.04 28.30
C PRO A 345 18.69 -10.86 27.57
N ARG A 346 18.44 -10.75 26.27
CA ARG A 346 18.91 -9.63 25.47
C ARG A 346 17.80 -9.03 24.64
N GLU A 347 17.62 -7.72 24.78
CA GLU A 347 16.74 -6.97 23.91
C GLU A 347 17.34 -6.84 22.51
N VAL A 348 16.50 -7.07 21.50
CA VAL A 348 16.90 -7.04 20.10
C VAL A 348 15.99 -6.10 19.31
N GLN A 349 16.54 -5.51 18.25
CA GLN A 349 15.74 -4.82 17.24
C GLN A 349 15.69 -5.70 16.00
N LEU A 350 14.49 -6.16 15.64
CA LEU A 350 14.28 -7.02 14.49
C LEU A 350 13.82 -6.22 13.26
N GLY A 351 14.22 -6.68 12.09
CA GLY A 351 13.85 -6.15 10.79
C GLY A 351 12.80 -7.02 10.09
N THR A 352 12.95 -7.19 8.78
CA THR A 352 12.03 -7.97 7.94
C THR A 352 11.86 -9.40 8.47
N ARG A 353 10.60 -9.81 8.61
CA ARG A 353 10.22 -11.20 8.89
C ARG A 353 10.26 -12.01 7.60
N THR A 354 10.79 -13.21 7.69
CA THR A 354 10.76 -14.25 6.67
C THR A 354 9.99 -15.47 7.19
N ASP A 355 9.75 -16.46 6.34
CA ASP A 355 9.06 -17.69 6.75
C ASP A 355 9.77 -18.42 7.91
N ASP A 356 11.11 -18.38 7.94
CA ASP A 356 11.93 -19.13 8.89
C ASP A 356 12.30 -18.32 10.16
N GLY A 357 12.16 -16.99 10.15
CA GLY A 357 12.70 -16.13 11.20
C GLY A 357 12.80 -14.66 10.86
N PHE A 358 13.66 -13.94 11.58
CA PHE A 358 13.77 -12.48 11.51
C PHE A 358 15.19 -12.04 11.17
N VAL A 359 15.28 -10.96 10.41
CA VAL A 359 16.50 -10.16 10.32
C VAL A 359 16.77 -9.51 11.67
N VAL A 360 18.02 -9.53 12.13
CA VAL A 360 18.48 -8.81 13.32
C VAL A 360 19.12 -7.49 12.88
N LEU A 361 18.57 -6.36 13.34
CA LEU A 361 19.13 -5.02 13.11
C LEU A 361 20.11 -4.63 14.22
N LYS A 362 19.78 -4.95 15.49
CA LYS A 362 20.63 -4.71 16.66
C LYS A 362 20.41 -5.76 17.75
N GLY A 363 21.42 -5.94 18.60
CA GLY A 363 21.34 -6.74 19.83
C GLY A 363 22.08 -8.08 19.75
N LEU A 364 22.18 -8.72 18.59
CA LEU A 364 22.90 -9.99 18.46
C LEU A 364 24.12 -9.87 17.54
N GLN A 365 25.03 -10.81 17.68
CA GLN A 365 26.20 -10.99 16.82
C GLN A 365 26.12 -12.34 16.12
N ALA A 366 26.91 -12.50 15.06
CA ALA A 366 27.05 -13.79 14.40
C ALA A 366 27.64 -14.83 15.37
N ASP A 367 27.16 -16.07 15.23
CA ASP A 367 27.47 -17.21 16.09
C ASP A 367 27.01 -17.10 17.55
N ASP A 368 26.25 -16.06 17.92
CA ASP A 368 25.61 -16.00 19.24
C ASP A 368 24.72 -17.25 19.43
N PRO A 369 24.96 -18.05 20.49
CA PRO A 369 24.14 -19.21 20.79
C PRO A 369 22.83 -18.74 21.44
N VAL A 370 21.68 -19.03 20.83
CA VAL A 370 20.37 -18.55 21.28
C VAL A 370 19.42 -19.68 21.60
N ALA A 371 18.63 -19.56 22.67
CA ALA A 371 17.60 -20.54 22.98
C ALA A 371 16.52 -20.53 21.88
N THR A 372 16.22 -21.69 21.30
CA THR A 372 15.23 -21.90 20.22
C THR A 372 14.02 -22.73 20.66
N SER A 373 14.03 -23.21 21.90
CA SER A 373 12.92 -23.90 22.55
C SER A 373 12.94 -23.62 24.05
N ALA A 374 11.80 -23.86 24.71
CA ALA A 374 11.56 -23.55 26.12
C ALA A 374 11.74 -22.07 26.50
N ASN A 375 11.74 -21.16 25.51
CA ASN A 375 11.94 -19.72 25.69
C ASN A 375 10.99 -19.12 26.73
N PHE A 376 9.71 -19.52 26.72
CA PHE A 376 8.72 -19.04 27.70
C PHE A 376 9.03 -19.47 29.14
N LEU A 377 9.55 -20.68 29.34
CA LEU A 377 9.92 -21.18 30.66
C LEU A 377 11.17 -20.47 31.18
N ILE A 378 12.14 -20.22 30.31
CA ILE A 378 13.34 -19.43 30.63
C ILE A 378 12.95 -17.99 30.99
N ASP A 379 12.02 -17.40 30.24
CA ASP A 379 11.47 -16.06 30.53
C ASP A 379 10.73 -15.99 31.87
N SER A 380 9.88 -16.98 32.15
CA SER A 380 9.15 -17.06 33.42
C SER A 380 10.11 -17.17 34.60
N GLU A 381 11.17 -17.98 34.48
CA GLU A 381 12.21 -18.10 35.51
C GLU A 381 13.00 -16.78 35.67
N SER A 382 13.33 -16.10 34.56
CA SER A 382 14.00 -14.79 34.58
C SER A 382 13.18 -13.74 35.31
N GLN A 383 11.88 -13.68 35.05
CA GLN A 383 10.97 -12.75 35.72
C GLN A 383 10.78 -13.08 37.20
N LEU A 384 10.70 -14.37 37.56
CA LEU A 384 10.62 -14.82 38.95
C LEU A 384 11.89 -14.45 39.73
N GLN A 385 13.07 -14.66 39.15
CA GLN A 385 14.34 -14.31 39.77
C GLN A 385 14.51 -12.79 39.90
N ALA A 386 14.10 -12.02 38.89
CA ALA A 386 14.10 -10.56 38.96
C ALA A 386 13.16 -10.03 40.06
N ALA A 387 11.96 -10.63 40.21
CA ALA A 387 11.01 -10.28 41.26
C ALA A 387 11.53 -10.65 42.67
N ALA A 388 12.25 -11.77 42.80
CA ALA A 388 12.85 -12.19 44.06
C ALA A 388 14.07 -11.34 44.45
N GLY A 389 14.91 -10.96 43.48
CA GLY A 389 16.09 -10.11 43.69
C GLY A 389 15.77 -8.65 43.99
N ALA A 390 14.62 -8.14 43.55
CA ALA A 390 14.13 -6.81 43.89
C ALA A 390 13.60 -6.70 45.34
N TYR A 391 13.54 -7.80 46.09
CA TYR A 391 13.08 -7.83 47.47
C TYR A 391 14.23 -7.43 48.43
N THR A 392 14.31 -6.16 48.81
CA THR A 392 15.20 -5.68 49.88
C THR A 392 14.42 -5.66 51.21
N PRO A 393 14.77 -6.48 52.23
CA PRO A 393 14.16 -6.34 53.54
C PRO A 393 14.59 -5.01 54.20
N PRO A 394 13.72 -4.30 54.92
CA PRO A 394 14.13 -3.13 55.69
C PRO A 394 15.15 -3.52 56.79
N PRO A 395 16.07 -2.62 57.16
CA PRO A 395 17.15 -2.93 58.09
C PRO A 395 16.64 -3.33 59.49
N PRO A 396 17.35 -4.25 60.19
CA PRO A 396 16.90 -4.81 61.46
C PRO A 396 17.13 -3.82 62.59
N GLY A 397 16.05 -3.26 63.14
CA GLY A 397 16.16 -2.34 64.28
C GLY A 397 14.90 -1.54 64.59
N ALA A 398 13.76 -2.20 64.78
CA ALA A 398 12.63 -1.75 65.60
C ALA A 398 11.63 -2.90 65.72
N GLY A 399 11.95 -3.86 66.58
CA GLY A 399 10.98 -4.87 66.97
C GLY A 399 10.05 -4.30 68.02
N THR A 400 8.78 -4.08 67.66
CA THR A 400 7.66 -4.45 68.53
C THR A 400 6.39 -4.69 67.70
N GLU A 401 5.92 -5.92 67.80
CA GLU A 401 4.57 -6.43 67.55
C GLU A 401 4.16 -6.75 66.10
N MET A 402 4.45 -8.01 65.73
CA MET A 402 3.61 -8.78 64.83
C MET A 402 2.18 -8.83 65.37
N GLY A 403 1.19 -8.50 64.53
CA GLY A 403 -0.20 -8.81 64.83
C GLY A 403 -1.26 -8.02 64.08
N ALA A 404 -1.16 -7.85 62.76
CA ALA A 404 -2.34 -7.52 61.96
C ALA A 404 -2.16 -8.07 60.54
N SER A 405 -2.75 -9.24 60.33
CA SER A 405 -3.26 -9.69 59.04
C SER A 405 -3.75 -8.51 58.20
N ALA A 406 -3.22 -8.32 56.99
CA ALA A 406 -3.95 -7.56 55.98
C ALA A 406 -5.34 -8.21 55.87
N GLN A 407 -6.38 -7.51 56.35
CA GLN A 407 -7.75 -8.01 56.30
C GLN A 407 -8.10 -8.28 54.85
N GLN A 408 -8.16 -9.57 54.50
CA GLN A 408 -8.67 -10.07 53.24
C GLN A 408 -10.18 -9.79 53.25
N VAL A 409 -10.59 -8.63 52.75
CA VAL A 409 -11.99 -8.28 52.57
C VAL A 409 -12.49 -8.93 51.28
N SER A 410 -13.58 -9.68 51.35
CA SER A 410 -14.26 -10.25 50.18
C SER A 410 -15.46 -9.39 49.79
N ALA A 411 -15.65 -9.15 48.49
CA ALA A 411 -16.87 -8.58 47.92
C ALA A 411 -17.61 -9.60 47.06
N GLU A 412 -18.91 -9.74 47.29
CA GLU A 412 -19.82 -10.49 46.42
C GLU A 412 -20.79 -9.52 45.74
N LEU A 413 -20.89 -9.60 44.41
CA LEU A 413 -21.78 -8.78 43.60
C LEU A 413 -23.00 -9.60 43.19
N ALA A 414 -24.19 -9.09 43.48
CA ALA A 414 -25.46 -9.58 42.98
C ALA A 414 -26.18 -8.46 42.22
N THR A 415 -26.99 -8.83 41.22
CA THR A 415 -27.81 -7.90 40.45
C THR A 415 -29.26 -8.36 40.45
N ASN A 416 -30.19 -7.41 40.34
CA ASN A 416 -31.62 -7.70 40.17
C ASN A 416 -32.13 -6.91 38.94
N PRO A 417 -32.50 -7.59 37.83
CA PRO A 417 -32.47 -9.05 37.62
C PRO A 417 -31.06 -9.66 37.57
N SER A 418 -30.94 -10.99 37.75
CA SER A 418 -29.71 -11.77 37.58
C SER A 418 -29.91 -12.84 36.50
N PRO A 419 -29.21 -12.78 35.34
CA PRO A 419 -28.24 -11.76 34.94
C PRO A 419 -28.89 -10.38 34.70
N PRO A 420 -28.15 -9.27 34.83
CA PRO A 420 -28.67 -7.93 34.59
C PRO A 420 -29.00 -7.74 33.11
N ARG A 421 -29.73 -6.68 32.80
CA ARG A 421 -30.24 -6.40 31.45
C ARG A 421 -29.97 -4.97 31.00
N LYS A 422 -30.10 -4.71 29.71
CA LYS A 422 -30.16 -3.34 29.17
C LYS A 422 -31.26 -2.52 29.88
N GLY A 423 -30.93 -1.30 30.30
CA GLY A 423 -31.78 -0.43 31.11
C GLY A 423 -31.44 -0.48 32.61
N LYS A 424 -32.40 -0.12 33.45
CA LYS A 424 -32.24 -0.06 34.92
C LYS A 424 -32.04 -1.45 35.54
N ASN A 425 -31.02 -1.56 36.39
CA ASN A 425 -30.72 -2.71 37.23
C ASN A 425 -30.44 -2.25 38.66
N GLU A 426 -30.84 -3.05 39.63
CA GLU A 426 -30.44 -2.87 41.01
C GLU A 426 -29.20 -3.71 41.30
N ILE A 427 -28.18 -3.10 41.91
CA ILE A 427 -26.89 -3.70 42.19
C ILE A 427 -26.73 -3.80 43.71
N GLN A 428 -26.36 -4.99 44.18
CA GLN A 428 -26.11 -5.27 45.58
C GLN A 428 -24.67 -5.80 45.74
N VAL A 429 -23.88 -5.16 46.59
CA VAL A 429 -22.53 -5.62 46.97
C VAL A 429 -22.51 -5.96 48.43
N LYS A 430 -22.14 -7.19 48.78
CA LYS A 430 -21.92 -7.62 50.15
C LYS A 430 -20.43 -7.63 50.45
N LEU A 431 -20.01 -6.86 51.47
CA LEU A 431 -18.64 -6.80 51.96
C LEU A 431 -18.52 -7.59 53.27
N ALA A 432 -17.58 -8.53 53.31
CA ALA A 432 -17.24 -9.30 54.50
C ALA A 432 -15.72 -9.29 54.75
N SER A 433 -15.33 -9.19 56.02
CA SER A 433 -13.94 -9.38 56.45
C SER A 433 -13.58 -10.88 56.41
N ALA A 434 -12.29 -11.20 56.51
CA ALA A 434 -11.77 -12.58 56.54
C ALA A 434 -12.42 -13.45 57.65
N ASP A 435 -12.92 -12.83 58.73
CA ASP A 435 -13.63 -13.49 59.84
C ASP A 435 -15.15 -13.66 59.61
N GLY A 436 -15.65 -13.37 58.40
CA GLY A 436 -17.07 -13.45 58.06
C GLY A 436 -17.96 -12.34 58.64
N LYS A 437 -17.37 -11.37 59.36
CA LYS A 437 -18.08 -10.20 59.89
C LYS A 437 -18.36 -9.18 58.78
N SER A 438 -19.60 -8.72 58.73
CA SER A 438 -20.07 -7.67 57.81
C SER A 438 -19.34 -6.34 58.01
N LEU A 439 -18.89 -5.72 56.91
CA LEU A 439 -18.21 -4.42 56.92
C LEU A 439 -19.18 -3.28 56.62
N ALA A 440 -19.56 -2.52 57.65
CA ALA A 440 -20.42 -1.34 57.55
C ALA A 440 -19.62 -0.03 57.44
N GLY A 441 -20.21 1.00 56.82
CA GLY A 441 -19.59 2.34 56.72
C GLY A 441 -18.48 2.51 55.67
N ALA A 442 -18.41 1.64 54.65
CA ALA A 442 -17.53 1.81 53.50
C ALA A 442 -18.23 2.57 52.37
N LYS A 443 -17.51 3.41 51.64
CA LYS A 443 -17.97 4.00 50.39
C LYS A 443 -17.71 3.00 49.26
N VAL A 444 -18.77 2.41 48.72
CA VAL A 444 -18.67 1.40 47.67
C VAL A 444 -19.07 1.99 46.33
N THR A 445 -18.18 1.88 45.35
CA THR A 445 -18.42 2.30 43.96
C THR A 445 -18.28 1.10 43.04
N VAL A 446 -19.22 0.93 42.12
CA VAL A 446 -19.18 -0.12 41.10
C VAL A 446 -19.18 0.53 39.72
N ARG A 447 -18.19 0.19 38.90
CA ARG A 447 -18.04 0.67 37.53
C ARG A 447 -18.12 -0.49 36.55
N PHE A 448 -18.99 -0.36 35.56
CA PHE A 448 -19.14 -1.23 34.41
C PHE A 448 -18.52 -0.55 33.20
N HIS A 449 -17.64 -1.25 32.50
CA HIS A 449 -16.98 -0.76 31.29
C HIS A 449 -17.10 -1.78 30.17
N MET A 450 -17.50 -1.33 28.99
CA MET A 450 -17.49 -2.10 27.76
C MET A 450 -16.52 -1.41 26.78
N PRO A 451 -15.45 -2.09 26.33
CA PRO A 451 -14.50 -1.50 25.39
C PRO A 451 -15.15 -1.27 24.02
N SER A 452 -14.63 -0.30 23.27
CA SER A 452 -15.10 -0.01 21.92
C SER A 452 -14.89 -1.22 20.98
N MET A 453 -15.85 -1.43 20.07
CA MET A 453 -15.77 -2.44 19.01
C MET A 453 -15.87 -1.76 17.64
N PRO A 454 -14.73 -1.29 17.08
CA PRO A 454 -14.72 -0.52 15.84
C PRO A 454 -15.33 -1.26 14.64
N ALA A 455 -15.18 -2.59 14.61
CA ALA A 455 -15.74 -3.44 13.56
C ALA A 455 -17.28 -3.49 13.56
N MET A 456 -17.91 -3.13 14.69
CA MET A 456 -19.38 -3.12 14.88
C MET A 456 -19.93 -1.69 15.02
N GLY A 457 -19.09 -0.65 14.86
CA GLY A 457 -19.50 0.75 14.96
C GLY A 457 -19.85 1.23 16.38
N MET A 458 -19.44 0.52 17.43
CA MET A 458 -19.74 0.88 18.82
C MET A 458 -18.55 1.54 19.53
N ALA A 459 -18.79 2.72 20.12
CA ALA A 459 -17.85 3.41 21.02
C ALA A 459 -17.80 2.71 22.39
N ASP A 460 -16.81 3.06 23.22
CA ASP A 460 -16.72 2.55 24.59
C ASP A 460 -17.90 3.05 25.43
N MET A 461 -18.39 2.19 26.33
CA MET A 461 -19.51 2.52 27.22
C MET A 461 -19.12 2.33 28.67
N ASN A 462 -19.55 3.27 29.51
CA ASN A 462 -19.27 3.28 30.94
C ASN A 462 -20.57 3.53 31.73
N ALA A 463 -20.80 2.75 32.76
CA ALA A 463 -21.86 2.98 33.74
C ALA A 463 -21.27 2.87 35.15
N THR A 464 -21.54 3.83 36.03
CA THR A 464 -21.00 3.84 37.41
C THR A 464 -22.12 4.10 38.40
N ALA A 465 -22.17 3.33 39.49
CA ALA A 465 -23.08 3.53 40.60
C ALA A 465 -22.31 3.64 41.92
N GLN A 466 -22.67 4.63 42.73
CA GLN A 466 -22.27 4.70 44.14
C GLN A 466 -23.36 4.00 44.94
N LEU A 467 -22.97 3.00 45.74
CA LEU A 467 -23.90 2.20 46.52
C LEU A 467 -24.06 2.79 47.92
N SER A 468 -25.29 2.78 48.42
CA SER A 468 -25.63 3.22 49.76
C SER A 468 -25.66 2.03 50.72
N ASP A 469 -25.27 2.24 51.97
CA ASP A 469 -25.28 1.20 53.00
C ASP A 469 -26.73 0.80 53.33
N ALA A 470 -27.07 -0.47 53.06
CA ALA A 470 -28.36 -1.07 53.33
C ALA A 470 -28.37 -1.88 54.64
N GLY A 471 -27.28 -1.83 55.42
CA GLY A 471 -27.10 -2.55 56.68
C GLY A 471 -26.46 -3.93 56.50
N ASN A 472 -25.92 -4.48 57.59
CA ASN A 472 -25.25 -5.80 57.60
C ASN A 472 -24.15 -5.96 56.52
N GLY A 473 -23.42 -4.89 56.21
CA GLY A 473 -22.32 -4.91 55.22
C GLY A 473 -22.79 -5.12 53.78
N THR A 474 -24.07 -4.84 53.53
CA THR A 474 -24.68 -4.87 52.20
C THR A 474 -24.85 -3.45 51.70
N TYR A 475 -24.47 -3.20 50.46
CA TYR A 475 -24.57 -1.91 49.80
C TYR A 475 -25.42 -2.05 48.54
N THR A 476 -26.41 -1.18 48.35
CA THR A 476 -27.33 -1.23 47.21
C THR A 476 -27.34 0.07 46.42
N GLY A 477 -27.63 -0.02 45.12
CA GLY A 477 -27.75 1.14 44.25
C GLY A 477 -28.27 0.79 42.87
N GLU A 478 -28.83 1.77 42.16
CA GLU A 478 -29.32 1.59 40.79
C GLU A 478 -28.23 1.90 39.76
N LEU A 479 -28.23 1.12 38.67
CA LEU A 479 -27.32 1.29 37.55
C LEU A 479 -28.08 1.07 36.23
N ASP A 480 -27.94 2.00 35.28
CA ASP A 480 -28.49 1.86 33.94
C ASP A 480 -27.42 1.35 32.96
N LEU A 481 -27.67 0.22 32.31
CA LEU A 481 -26.78 -0.35 31.30
C LEU A 481 -27.26 0.00 29.90
N GLY A 482 -26.43 0.71 29.14
CA GLY A 482 -26.77 1.16 27.79
C GLY A 482 -26.91 0.04 26.75
N SER A 483 -26.38 -1.14 27.01
CA SER A 483 -26.40 -2.27 26.07
C SER A 483 -26.29 -3.63 26.76
N GLY A 484 -26.84 -4.67 26.12
CA GLY A 484 -26.57 -6.06 26.47
C GLY A 484 -25.18 -6.47 25.95
N GLY A 485 -24.54 -7.47 26.58
CA GLY A 485 -23.20 -7.91 26.21
C GLY A 485 -22.28 -8.10 27.40
N THR A 486 -20.99 -8.30 27.13
CA THR A 486 -20.00 -8.54 28.20
C THR A 486 -19.47 -7.22 28.75
N TRP A 487 -19.64 -7.01 30.05
CA TRP A 487 -19.16 -5.85 30.78
C TRP A 487 -18.01 -6.24 31.72
N GLN A 488 -16.98 -5.40 31.76
CA GLN A 488 -15.92 -5.46 32.77
C GLN A 488 -16.35 -4.66 33.99
N VAL A 489 -16.52 -5.34 35.13
CA VAL A 489 -17.00 -4.74 36.37
C VAL A 489 -15.84 -4.55 37.34
N THR A 490 -15.71 -3.34 37.88
CA THR A 490 -14.75 -2.99 38.92
C THR A 490 -15.51 -2.51 40.16
N ILE A 491 -15.30 -3.19 41.29
CA ILE A 491 -15.87 -2.85 42.59
C ILE A 491 -14.75 -2.26 43.43
N SER A 492 -14.90 -1.03 43.89
CA SER A 492 -13.97 -0.37 44.80
C SER A 492 -14.67 -0.02 46.11
N ALA A 493 -14.09 -0.42 47.23
CA ALA A 493 -14.57 -0.05 48.56
C ALA A 493 -13.51 0.78 49.29
N GLU A 494 -13.92 1.93 49.81
CA GLU A 494 -13.08 2.87 50.53
C GLU A 494 -13.62 3.07 51.94
N GLN A 495 -12.78 2.92 52.96
CA GLN A 495 -13.18 3.13 54.35
C GLN A 495 -12.24 4.15 55.00
N GLY A 496 -12.78 5.26 55.50
CA GLY A 496 -12.00 6.31 56.15
C GLY A 496 -10.96 7.00 55.26
N GLY A 497 -11.20 7.11 53.95
CA GLY A 497 -10.27 7.74 53.00
C GLY A 497 -9.20 6.81 52.41
N LYS A 498 -9.21 5.51 52.77
CA LYS A 498 -8.26 4.50 52.30
C LYS A 498 -8.97 3.42 51.52
N LEU A 499 -8.43 3.08 50.35
CA LEU A 499 -8.93 2.00 49.50
C LEU A 499 -8.71 0.65 50.20
N THR A 500 -9.80 -0.01 50.57
CA THR A 500 -9.77 -1.27 51.33
C THR A 500 -9.93 -2.48 50.41
N LEU A 501 -10.56 -2.32 49.24
CA LEU A 501 -10.75 -3.39 48.26
C LEU A 501 -10.85 -2.85 46.84
N THR A 502 -10.23 -3.54 45.88
CA THR A 502 -10.57 -3.47 44.46
C THR A 502 -10.75 -4.88 43.91
N LYS A 503 -11.91 -5.16 43.32
CA LYS A 503 -12.23 -6.45 42.71
C LYS A 503 -12.68 -6.26 41.27
N HIS A 504 -12.09 -7.03 40.37
CA HIS A 504 -12.48 -7.07 38.95
C HIS A 504 -13.20 -8.38 38.65
N GLN A 505 -14.30 -8.29 37.90
CA GLN A 505 -15.01 -9.46 37.40
C GLN A 505 -15.72 -9.14 36.09
N ASN A 506 -15.96 -10.16 35.27
CA ASN A 506 -16.75 -10.02 34.05
C ASN A 506 -18.19 -10.42 34.33
N LEU A 507 -19.12 -9.73 33.69
CA LEU A 507 -20.53 -10.02 33.81
C LEU A 507 -21.20 -9.86 32.43
N ILE A 508 -22.14 -10.75 32.11
CA ILE A 508 -22.89 -10.72 30.85
C ILE A 508 -24.28 -10.14 31.12
N ALA A 509 -24.59 -9.00 30.48
CA ALA A 509 -25.91 -8.39 30.53
C ALA A 509 -26.78 -8.88 29.35
N THR A 510 -28.06 -9.13 29.62
CA THR A 510 -29.05 -9.59 28.64
C THR A 510 -29.79 -8.43 27.98
N GLY A 511 -30.30 -8.63 26.76
CA GLY A 511 -30.93 -7.58 25.95
C GLY A 511 -30.17 -7.30 24.66
N GLY A 512 -30.82 -6.65 23.69
CA GLY A 512 -30.22 -6.35 22.39
C GLY A 512 -29.04 -5.39 22.51
N MET A 513 -28.05 -5.55 21.62
CA MET A 513 -26.94 -4.60 21.50
C MET A 513 -27.47 -3.19 21.21
#